data_AF-A0A1C4CLK7-F1
#
_entry.id   AF-A0A1C4CLK7-F1
#
_cell.length_a   1.000
_cell.length_b   1.000
_cell.length_c   1.000
_cell.angle_alpha   90.00
_cell.angle_beta   90.00
_cell.angle_gamma   90.00
#
_symmetry.space_group_name_H-M   'P 1'
#
loop_
_entity.id
_entity.type
_entity.pdbx_description
1 polymer ?
#
loop_
_entity_poly.entity_id
_entity_poly.type
_entity_poly.pdbx_seq_one_letter_code
_entity_poly.pdbx_strand_id
1 'polypeptide(L)'
;MNIYESEEGLGALKMLELMLLVLSIAVVIVLYRKSDEEEPYLLAKLIGYTILGTAMFNLNGFPIPVGFIIFILFFRNIRANVWSKNRAAYTGFTVFLLSVILSFAVQEWYEWPRKVTLQETNFYEGSLLEEWTNIKKELDVENDYGVKLTRFSVVIDKEGEYESLDISIVDEDHPETVFYRIRLSEDGDSVNVKRTKSDAGGWGPTPYTEADFVFSQLDLITKPMLNDESMNYYELNSDGQRMGYAVKGVENYRIDTAGKKELKDSELPVDGIAVDVCSTEGGIDEHGRIFECGKVEHYLFDVLKNKPELNTGSVLETAENISPQIAGWLTEHLGDNIGSERDGEFILKTDGKEKRVTEQEYMKALKETPFVEVIEEGQDKWKVKVENPYGNAPHTMKFELTREGPEVLDLHFK
;
A
#
# COMPACT_ATOMS: atom_id res chain seq x y z
N MET A 1 11.55 9.64 -12.43
CA MET A 1 12.86 9.54 -11.76
C MET A 1 13.75 8.67 -12.55
N ASN A 2 14.14 9.22 -13.69
CA ASN A 2 15.21 8.69 -14.54
C ASN A 2 16.14 7.90 -13.63
N ILE A 3 16.29 6.59 -13.80
CA ILE A 3 17.24 5.78 -13.00
C ILE A 3 18.59 6.53 -12.85
N TYR A 4 18.88 7.39 -13.84
CA TYR A 4 19.83 8.48 -13.86
C TYR A 4 19.85 9.49 -12.70
N GLU A 5 18.79 10.00 -12.06
CA GLU A 5 18.92 11.04 -11.00
C GLU A 5 19.30 10.45 -9.62
N SER A 6 18.85 9.23 -9.33
CA SER A 6 19.30 8.42 -8.18
C SER A 6 20.70 7.85 -8.40
N GLU A 7 21.01 7.36 -9.60
CA GLU A 7 22.37 7.01 -10.01
C GLU A 7 23.28 8.23 -10.17
N GLU A 8 22.77 9.43 -10.47
CA GLU A 8 23.55 10.67 -10.54
C GLU A 8 23.81 11.23 -9.15
N GLY A 9 22.88 11.14 -8.20
CA GLY A 9 23.15 11.48 -6.81
C GLY A 9 24.17 10.53 -6.18
N LEU A 10 23.95 9.21 -6.32
CA LEU A 10 24.86 8.18 -5.84
C LEU A 10 26.18 8.16 -6.64
N GLY A 11 26.12 8.43 -7.93
CA GLY A 11 27.24 8.53 -8.85
C GLY A 11 28.06 9.79 -8.62
N ALA A 12 27.43 10.94 -8.40
CA ALA A 12 28.09 12.18 -8.02
C ALA A 12 28.75 12.03 -6.64
N LEU A 13 28.09 11.38 -5.68
CA LEU A 13 28.69 11.07 -4.38
C LEU A 13 29.92 10.17 -4.55
N LYS A 14 29.81 9.07 -5.30
CA LYS A 14 30.93 8.17 -5.62
C LYS A 14 32.06 8.86 -6.38
N MET A 15 31.72 9.73 -7.33
CA MET A 15 32.69 10.52 -8.10
C MET A 15 33.39 11.53 -7.19
N LEU A 16 32.68 12.12 -6.23
CA LEU A 16 33.23 13.08 -5.30
C LEU A 16 34.09 12.39 -4.24
N GLU A 17 33.72 11.21 -3.75
CA GLU A 17 34.57 10.34 -2.94
C GLU A 17 35.85 9.95 -3.71
N LEU A 18 35.73 9.59 -4.99
CA LEU A 18 36.88 9.31 -5.85
C LEU A 18 37.78 10.54 -6.02
N MET A 19 37.20 11.73 -6.20
CA MET A 19 37.96 12.99 -6.27
C MET A 19 38.69 13.29 -4.96
N LEU A 20 38.03 13.09 -3.81
CA LEU A 20 38.66 13.23 -2.49
C LEU A 20 39.81 12.24 -2.32
N LEU A 21 39.64 11.00 -2.77
CA LEU A 21 40.70 9.98 -2.76
C LEU A 21 41.90 10.42 -3.60
N VAL A 22 41.68 10.82 -4.86
CA VAL A 22 42.75 11.29 -5.76
C VAL A 22 43.47 12.51 -5.18
N LEU A 23 42.71 13.47 -4.63
CA LEU A 23 43.27 14.65 -3.97
C LEU A 23 44.13 14.25 -2.76
N SER A 24 43.67 13.31 -1.94
CA SER A 24 44.41 12.82 -0.77
C SER A 24 45.74 12.18 -1.18
N ILE A 25 45.76 11.39 -2.26
CA ILE A 25 46.98 10.76 -2.82
C ILE A 25 47.94 11.85 -3.31
N ALA A 26 47.43 12.86 -4.03
CA ALA A 26 48.25 13.97 -4.52
C ALA A 26 48.90 14.75 -3.35
N VAL A 27 48.14 15.04 -2.29
CA VAL A 27 48.65 15.70 -1.08
C VAL A 27 49.73 14.86 -0.41
N VAL A 28 49.53 13.54 -0.28
CA VAL A 28 50.54 12.63 0.29
C VAL A 28 51.84 12.64 -0.54
N ILE A 29 51.74 12.62 -1.88
CA ILE A 29 52.91 12.70 -2.76
C ILE A 29 53.64 14.04 -2.60
N VAL A 30 52.91 15.16 -2.48
CA VAL A 30 53.52 16.48 -2.23
C VAL A 30 54.22 16.52 -0.87
N LEU A 31 53.61 15.97 0.18
CA LEU A 31 54.20 15.88 1.52
C LEU A 31 55.46 15.01 1.53
N TYR A 32 55.47 13.92 0.75
CA TYR A 32 56.64 13.07 0.55
C TYR A 32 57.78 13.81 -0.18
N ARG A 33 57.46 14.60 -1.22
CA ARG A 33 58.49 15.35 -1.95
C ARG A 33 59.09 16.51 -1.14
N LYS A 34 58.35 17.02 -0.15
CA LYS A 34 58.76 18.15 0.69
C LYS A 34 59.40 17.72 2.02
N SER A 35 59.62 16.42 2.24
CA SER A 35 60.29 15.96 3.45
C SER A 35 61.78 16.21 3.39
N ASP A 36 62.32 16.90 4.39
CA ASP A 36 63.74 17.27 4.44
C ASP A 36 64.62 16.16 5.06
N GLU A 37 64.04 15.20 5.79
CA GLU A 37 64.77 14.15 6.50
C GLU A 37 64.61 12.79 5.80
N GLU A 38 65.73 12.12 5.51
CA GLU A 38 65.71 10.74 5.02
C GLU A 38 65.18 9.80 6.10
N GLU A 39 64.02 9.20 5.83
CA GLU A 39 63.39 8.25 6.74
C GLU A 39 62.94 6.99 5.99
N PRO A 40 63.29 5.78 6.48
CA PRO A 40 62.87 4.55 5.84
C PRO A 40 61.35 4.41 5.84
N TYR A 41 60.83 4.05 4.66
CA TYR A 41 59.40 3.85 4.40
C TYR A 41 58.52 5.08 4.66
N LEU A 42 59.06 6.29 4.49
CA LEU A 42 58.32 7.53 4.77
C LEU A 42 56.97 7.60 4.04
N LEU A 43 56.91 7.25 2.75
CA LEU A 43 55.66 7.26 1.98
C LEU A 43 54.59 6.36 2.62
N ALA A 44 54.95 5.14 3.01
CA ALA A 44 54.03 4.22 3.68
C ALA A 44 53.57 4.77 5.04
N LYS A 45 54.46 5.44 5.79
CA LYS A 45 54.10 6.10 7.05
C LYS A 45 53.12 7.25 6.80
N LEU A 46 53.33 8.08 5.79
CA LEU A 46 52.41 9.17 5.44
C LEU A 46 51.03 8.63 5.05
N ILE A 47 50.96 7.58 4.23
CA ILE A 47 49.70 6.88 3.93
C ILE A 47 49.04 6.39 5.23
N GLY A 48 49.81 5.75 6.11
CA GLY A 48 49.31 5.28 7.41
C GLY A 48 48.75 6.40 8.28
N TYR A 49 49.41 7.56 8.35
CA TYR A 49 48.91 8.73 9.08
C TYR A 49 47.66 9.33 8.45
N THR A 50 47.56 9.37 7.12
CA THR A 50 46.35 9.81 6.43
C THR A 50 45.17 8.88 6.71
N ILE A 51 45.36 7.55 6.59
CA ILE A 51 44.34 6.55 6.91
C ILE A 51 43.93 6.63 8.39
N LEU A 52 44.90 6.84 9.28
CA LEU A 52 44.63 7.05 10.70
C LEU A 52 43.76 8.30 10.91
N GLY A 53 44.01 9.38 10.19
CA GLY A 53 43.19 10.59 10.26
C GLY A 53 41.75 10.40 9.77
N THR A 54 41.51 9.53 8.79
CA THR A 54 40.17 9.24 8.26
C THR A 54 39.37 8.23 9.09
N ALA A 55 40.03 7.47 9.97
CA ALA A 55 39.38 6.38 10.68
C ALA A 55 38.32 6.90 11.68
N MET A 56 37.10 6.38 11.53
CA MET A 56 35.91 6.78 12.27
C MET A 56 35.29 5.62 13.03
N PHE A 57 34.51 5.96 14.05
CA PHE A 57 33.67 5.05 14.81
C PHE A 57 32.27 5.63 14.91
N ASN A 58 31.25 4.86 14.51
CA ASN A 58 29.86 5.29 14.61
C ASN A 58 29.30 4.94 15.99
N LEU A 59 28.92 5.95 16.77
CA LEU A 59 28.25 5.79 18.06
C LEU A 59 26.83 6.36 17.96
N ASN A 60 25.81 5.51 17.99
CA ASN A 60 24.40 5.90 17.86
C ASN A 60 24.12 6.82 16.65
N GLY A 61 24.70 6.50 15.49
CA GLY A 61 24.55 7.31 14.27
C GLY A 61 25.45 8.55 14.21
N PHE A 62 26.19 8.87 15.27
CA PHE A 62 27.15 9.98 15.26
C PHE A 62 28.57 9.50 14.91
N PRO A 63 29.17 9.99 13.81
CA PRO A 63 30.53 9.60 13.40
C PRO A 63 31.58 10.32 14.26
N ILE A 64 32.38 9.55 14.99
CA ILE A 64 33.46 10.06 15.85
C ILE A 64 34.82 9.83 15.17
N PRO A 65 35.70 10.84 15.04
CA PRO A 65 37.02 10.73 14.41
C PRO A 65 38.06 10.05 15.31
N VAL A 66 37.82 8.80 15.69
CA VAL A 66 38.63 8.07 16.69
C VAL A 66 40.09 7.95 16.26
N GLY A 67 40.36 7.74 14.97
CA GLY A 67 41.73 7.64 14.49
C GLY A 67 42.52 8.95 14.65
N PHE A 68 41.88 10.10 14.43
CA PHE A 68 42.51 11.39 14.68
C PHE A 68 42.71 11.66 16.18
N ILE A 69 41.78 11.22 17.04
CA ILE A 69 41.95 11.27 18.50
C ILE A 69 43.17 10.43 18.93
N ILE A 70 43.31 9.20 18.41
CA ILE A 70 44.48 8.34 18.64
C ILE A 70 45.76 9.03 18.18
N PHE A 71 45.74 9.67 17.01
CA PHE A 71 46.88 10.45 16.51
C PHE A 71 47.30 11.56 17.49
N ILE A 72 46.35 12.36 18.00
CA ILE A 72 46.65 13.43 18.96
C ILE A 72 47.24 12.88 20.26
N LEU A 73 46.70 11.78 20.78
CA LEU A 73 47.10 11.20 22.06
C LEU A 73 48.46 10.51 22.02
N PHE A 74 48.76 9.76 20.96
CA PHE A 74 49.92 8.87 20.92
C PHE A 74 51.02 9.31 19.93
N PHE A 75 50.67 10.09 18.91
CA PHE A 75 51.56 10.35 17.77
C PHE A 75 51.88 11.84 17.55
N ARG A 76 51.50 12.74 18.46
CA ARG A 76 51.79 14.18 18.33
C ARG A 76 53.29 14.54 18.41
N ASN A 77 54.08 13.75 19.14
CA ASN A 77 55.50 14.04 19.44
C ASN A 77 56.45 13.05 18.73
N ILE A 78 56.37 12.96 17.41
CA ILE A 78 57.24 12.10 16.59
C ILE A 78 58.64 12.73 16.49
N ARG A 79 59.69 11.91 16.29
CA ARG A 79 61.09 12.36 16.28
C ARG A 79 61.65 12.79 14.92
N ALA A 80 61.01 12.38 13.82
CA ALA A 80 61.47 12.63 12.44
C ALA A 80 60.30 12.97 11.52
N ASN A 81 60.52 13.86 10.53
CA ASN A 81 59.51 14.33 9.57
C ASN A 81 58.19 14.76 10.22
N VAL A 82 58.26 15.39 11.40
CA VAL A 82 57.09 15.74 12.24
C VAL A 82 56.08 16.56 11.47
N TRP A 83 56.56 17.53 10.69
CA TRP A 83 55.71 18.41 9.90
C TRP A 83 54.90 17.65 8.83
N SER A 84 55.54 16.77 8.06
CA SER A 84 54.87 16.00 7.00
C SER A 84 53.89 14.98 7.57
N LYS A 85 54.24 14.30 8.66
CA LYS A 85 53.37 13.29 9.31
C LYS A 85 52.17 13.93 9.99
N ASN A 86 52.36 15.07 10.67
CA ASN A 86 51.26 15.82 11.24
C ASN A 86 50.30 16.26 10.15
N ARG A 87 50.81 16.84 9.05
CA ARG A 87 49.98 17.24 7.92
C ARG A 87 49.24 16.08 7.28
N ALA A 88 49.86 14.91 7.15
CA ALA A 88 49.18 13.72 6.65
C ALA A 88 47.98 13.33 7.53
N ALA A 89 48.16 13.32 8.86
CA ALA A 89 47.06 13.05 9.79
C ALA A 89 45.95 14.13 9.74
N TYR A 90 46.32 15.41 9.66
CA TYR A 90 45.36 16.51 9.48
C TYR A 90 44.62 16.40 8.14
N THR A 91 45.30 16.00 7.06
CA THR A 91 44.68 15.76 5.75
C THR A 91 43.64 14.66 5.85
N GLY A 92 43.97 13.52 6.49
CA GLY A 92 43.00 12.46 6.74
C GLY A 92 41.78 12.94 7.52
N PHE A 93 42.00 13.73 8.57
CA PHE A 93 40.91 14.32 9.35
C PHE A 93 40.06 15.30 8.54
N THR A 94 40.66 16.11 7.67
CA THR A 94 39.92 16.99 6.75
C THR A 94 39.06 16.18 5.78
N VAL A 95 39.56 15.08 5.23
CA VAL A 95 38.76 14.19 4.37
C VAL A 95 37.59 13.60 5.16
N PHE A 96 37.81 13.16 6.40
CA PHE A 96 36.72 12.72 7.28
C PHE A 96 35.66 13.82 7.47
N LEU A 97 36.05 15.05 7.83
CA LEU A 97 35.10 16.14 8.03
C LEU A 97 34.29 16.45 6.77
N LEU A 98 34.96 16.48 5.61
CA LEU A 98 34.29 16.69 4.32
C LEU A 98 33.28 15.58 4.07
N SER A 99 33.65 14.31 4.27
CA SER A 99 32.73 13.19 4.05
C SER A 99 31.47 13.29 4.92
N VAL A 100 31.60 13.65 6.20
CA VAL A 100 30.46 13.83 7.11
C VAL A 100 29.57 14.99 6.67
N ILE A 101 30.15 16.13 6.32
CA ILE A 101 29.40 17.30 5.84
C ILE A 101 28.66 16.98 4.55
N LEU A 102 29.29 16.26 3.62
CA LEU A 102 28.71 15.90 2.34
C LEU A 102 27.54 14.92 2.49
N SER A 103 27.68 13.88 3.31
CA SER A 103 26.59 12.95 3.60
C SER A 103 25.38 13.68 4.18
N PHE A 104 25.61 14.60 5.13
CA PHE A 104 24.54 15.42 5.69
C PHE A 104 23.91 16.35 4.65
N ALA A 105 24.73 17.03 3.83
CA ALA A 105 24.25 17.94 2.80
C ALA A 105 23.43 17.24 1.72
N VAL A 106 23.81 16.02 1.31
CA VAL A 106 23.07 15.24 0.30
C VAL A 106 21.73 14.79 0.84
N GLN A 107 21.67 14.34 2.10
CA GLN A 107 20.40 13.96 2.72
C GLN A 107 19.46 15.17 2.84
N GLU A 108 19.94 16.29 3.39
CA GLU A 108 19.15 17.52 3.51
C GLU A 108 18.72 18.06 2.14
N TRP A 109 19.58 17.98 1.12
CA TRP A 109 19.22 18.38 -0.24
C TRP A 109 18.11 17.51 -0.84
N TYR A 110 18.18 16.20 -0.61
CA TYR A 110 17.15 15.26 -1.09
C TYR A 110 15.81 15.47 -0.38
N GLU A 111 15.84 15.66 0.94
CA GLU A 111 14.68 15.88 1.81
C GLU A 111 14.14 17.33 1.80
N TRP A 112 14.80 18.22 1.04
CA TRP A 112 14.40 19.61 0.91
C TRP A 112 12.96 19.72 0.38
N PRO A 113 12.04 20.44 1.07
CA PRO A 113 10.66 20.59 0.62
C PRO A 113 10.57 21.25 -0.75
N ARG A 114 9.92 20.60 -1.71
CA ARG A 114 9.68 21.16 -3.04
C ARG A 114 8.29 21.77 -3.09
N LYS A 115 8.20 22.96 -3.67
CA LYS A 115 6.93 23.64 -3.91
C LYS A 115 6.46 23.32 -5.33
N VAL A 116 5.26 22.78 -5.45
CA VAL A 116 4.63 22.43 -6.73
C VAL A 116 3.36 23.24 -6.86
N THR A 117 3.23 24.01 -7.94
CA THR A 117 2.00 24.80 -8.21
C THR A 117 0.86 23.85 -8.56
N LEU A 118 -0.31 24.10 -7.97
CA LEU A 118 -1.54 23.38 -8.30
C LEU A 118 -1.97 23.76 -9.72
N GLN A 119 -2.47 22.79 -10.48
CA GLN A 119 -3.08 23.05 -11.78
C GLN A 119 -4.46 23.69 -11.62
N GLU A 120 -5.20 23.29 -10.58
CA GLU A 120 -6.48 23.86 -10.19
C GLU A 120 -6.58 24.04 -8.66
N THR A 121 -7.10 25.20 -8.25
CA THR A 121 -7.26 25.58 -6.84
C THR A 121 -8.65 25.24 -6.28
N ASN A 122 -9.56 24.78 -7.14
CA ASN A 122 -10.90 24.36 -6.75
C ASN A 122 -11.07 22.84 -6.87
N PHE A 123 -11.51 22.21 -5.79
CA PHE A 123 -11.74 20.77 -5.69
C PHE A 123 -12.79 20.25 -6.70
N TYR A 124 -13.82 21.03 -7.03
CA TYR A 124 -14.88 20.58 -7.94
C TYR A 124 -14.54 20.78 -9.42
N GLU A 125 -13.63 21.69 -9.72
CA GLU A 125 -13.23 22.00 -11.10
C GLU A 125 -11.98 21.23 -11.53
N GLY A 126 -11.16 20.81 -10.56
CA GLY A 126 -9.94 20.05 -10.76
C GLY A 126 -10.10 18.54 -10.68
N SER A 127 -8.95 17.84 -10.72
CA SER A 127 -8.84 16.40 -10.49
C SER A 127 -7.63 16.13 -9.61
N LEU A 128 -7.84 15.46 -8.48
CA LEU A 128 -6.77 15.01 -7.60
C LEU A 128 -5.83 14.03 -8.31
N LEU A 129 -6.35 13.21 -9.24
CA LEU A 129 -5.53 12.33 -10.05
C LEU A 129 -4.59 13.11 -10.98
N GLU A 130 -5.09 14.18 -11.62
CA GLU A 130 -4.28 15.06 -12.46
C GLU A 130 -3.23 15.81 -11.62
N GLU A 131 -3.63 16.38 -10.48
CA GLU A 131 -2.70 17.02 -9.53
C GLU A 131 -1.62 16.07 -9.05
N TRP A 132 -1.99 14.85 -8.69
CA TRP A 132 -1.03 13.83 -8.31
C TRP A 132 -0.08 13.48 -9.47
N THR A 133 -0.58 13.42 -10.70
CA THR A 133 0.25 13.22 -11.89
C THR A 133 1.24 14.37 -12.12
N ASN A 134 0.80 15.62 -11.90
CA ASN A 134 1.66 16.79 -11.94
C ASN A 134 2.75 16.74 -10.86
N ILE A 135 2.39 16.40 -9.62
CA ILE A 135 3.34 16.21 -8.52
C ILE A 135 4.34 15.09 -8.84
N LYS A 136 3.88 13.94 -9.35
CA LYS A 136 4.75 12.85 -9.81
C LYS A 136 5.73 13.37 -10.85
N LYS A 137 5.28 14.15 -11.83
CA LYS A 137 6.16 14.69 -12.88
C LYS A 137 7.21 15.67 -12.34
N GLU A 138 6.83 16.61 -11.48
CA GLU A 138 7.75 17.63 -10.91
C GLU A 138 8.76 17.05 -9.92
N LEU A 139 8.37 15.99 -9.22
CA LEU A 139 9.27 15.23 -8.35
C LEU A 139 10.03 14.14 -9.10
N ASP A 140 9.73 14.01 -10.39
CA ASP A 140 10.16 12.93 -11.27
C ASP A 140 9.91 11.59 -10.57
N VAL A 141 8.70 11.14 -10.25
CA VAL A 141 8.45 9.79 -9.66
C VAL A 141 8.26 8.81 -10.82
N GLU A 142 9.14 7.81 -11.03
CA GLU A 142 8.97 6.82 -12.16
C GLU A 142 7.95 5.74 -11.88
N ASN A 143 7.54 5.58 -10.63
CA ASN A 143 6.84 4.36 -10.30
C ASN A 143 5.37 4.43 -10.75
N ASP A 144 5.08 3.72 -11.84
CA ASP A 144 3.72 3.53 -12.35
C ASP A 144 2.90 2.57 -11.46
N TYR A 145 3.55 1.83 -10.55
CA TYR A 145 2.89 0.84 -9.68
C TYR A 145 3.45 0.91 -8.25
N GLY A 146 2.61 0.76 -7.22
CA GLY A 146 3.10 0.54 -5.84
C GLY A 146 3.27 1.77 -4.94
N VAL A 147 2.90 2.96 -5.40
CA VAL A 147 2.80 4.14 -4.53
C VAL A 147 1.43 4.15 -3.84
N LYS A 148 1.41 3.96 -2.52
CA LYS A 148 0.19 3.72 -1.74
C LYS A 148 -0.22 4.95 -0.93
N LEU A 149 -1.51 5.27 -0.93
CA LEU A 149 -2.07 6.31 -0.07
C LEU A 149 -2.16 5.80 1.37
N THR A 150 -1.63 6.57 2.32
CA THR A 150 -1.71 6.23 3.75
C THR A 150 -2.59 7.19 4.54
N ARG A 151 -2.78 8.40 3.99
CA ARG A 151 -3.67 9.43 4.54
C ARG A 151 -4.04 10.42 3.44
N PHE A 152 -5.32 10.73 3.39
CA PHE A 152 -5.90 11.85 2.67
C PHE A 152 -6.78 12.63 3.64
N SER A 153 -6.57 13.93 3.70
CA SER A 153 -7.34 14.86 4.50
C SER A 153 -7.39 16.18 3.74
N VAL A 154 -8.59 16.64 3.45
CA VAL A 154 -8.80 17.93 2.77
C VAL A 154 -9.93 18.66 3.46
N VAL A 155 -9.79 19.96 3.60
CA VAL A 155 -10.89 20.86 3.99
C VAL A 155 -11.13 21.81 2.83
N ILE A 156 -12.38 21.88 2.39
CA ILE A 156 -12.84 22.77 1.34
C ILE A 156 -14.00 23.62 1.84
N ASP A 157 -14.14 24.81 1.30
CA ASP A 157 -15.37 25.58 1.46
C ASP A 157 -16.50 25.03 0.56
N LYS A 158 -17.70 25.62 0.68
CA LYS A 158 -18.86 25.25 -0.14
C LYS A 158 -18.70 25.60 -1.62
N GLU A 159 -17.78 26.51 -1.96
CA GLU A 159 -17.41 26.85 -3.32
C GLU A 159 -16.43 25.84 -3.92
N GLY A 160 -15.71 25.08 -3.08
CA GLY A 160 -14.71 24.08 -3.44
C GLY A 160 -13.27 24.59 -3.30
N GLU A 161 -13.05 25.80 -2.80
CA GLU A 161 -11.70 26.33 -2.55
C GLU A 161 -11.04 25.56 -1.41
N TYR A 162 -9.75 25.23 -1.59
CA TYR A 162 -8.98 24.50 -0.57
C TYR A 162 -8.63 25.41 0.62
N GLU A 163 -9.06 25.00 1.81
CA GLU A 163 -8.62 25.59 3.09
C GLU A 163 -7.43 24.81 3.67
N SER A 164 -7.42 23.49 3.47
CA SER A 164 -6.27 22.65 3.78
C SER A 164 -6.22 21.39 2.92
N LEU A 165 -5.01 20.87 2.71
CA LEU A 165 -4.75 19.59 2.07
C LEU A 165 -3.56 18.94 2.79
N ASP A 166 -3.71 17.73 3.28
CA ASP A 166 -2.62 16.89 3.82
C ASP A 166 -2.75 15.47 3.27
N ILE A 167 -1.82 15.13 2.38
CA ILE A 167 -1.72 13.81 1.74
C ILE A 167 -0.42 13.17 2.23
N SER A 168 -0.52 11.92 2.68
CA SER A 168 0.63 11.08 3.00
C SER A 168 0.63 9.83 2.13
N ILE A 169 1.76 9.60 1.47
CA ILE A 169 1.95 8.55 0.48
C ILE A 169 3.24 7.80 0.80
N VAL A 170 3.27 6.49 0.53
CA VAL A 170 4.45 5.63 0.70
C VAL A 170 4.81 4.94 -0.61
N ASP A 171 6.10 4.91 -0.91
CA ASP A 171 6.69 4.10 -1.99
C ASP A 171 7.57 3.01 -1.36
N GLU A 172 7.17 1.76 -1.57
CA GLU A 172 7.78 0.56 -0.99
C GLU A 172 8.67 -0.21 -1.99
N ASP A 173 8.81 0.25 -3.25
CA ASP A 173 9.42 -0.52 -4.34
C ASP A 173 10.96 -0.34 -4.47
N HIS A 174 11.57 0.22 -3.44
CA HIS A 174 12.99 0.51 -3.35
C HIS A 174 13.61 -0.19 -2.13
N PRO A 175 14.95 -0.40 -2.09
CA PRO A 175 15.62 -0.94 -0.89
C PRO A 175 15.39 -0.04 0.35
N GLU A 176 15.03 1.22 0.14
CA GLU A 176 14.63 2.20 1.14
C GLU A 176 13.16 2.57 0.93
N THR A 177 12.37 2.67 2.00
CA THR A 177 10.99 3.15 1.90
C THR A 177 11.00 4.68 1.82
N VAL A 178 10.29 5.25 0.84
CA VAL A 178 10.18 6.71 0.67
C VAL A 178 8.81 7.17 1.11
N PHE A 179 8.77 8.12 2.03
CA PHE A 179 7.54 8.76 2.51
C PHE A 179 7.40 10.15 1.88
N TYR A 180 6.24 10.40 1.30
CA TYR A 180 5.86 11.68 0.74
C TYR A 180 4.82 12.31 1.65
N ARG A 181 5.06 13.56 2.04
CA ARG A 181 4.08 14.40 2.71
C ARG A 181 3.82 15.63 1.89
N ILE A 182 2.60 15.77 1.41
CA ILE A 182 2.15 16.84 0.51
C ILE A 182 1.15 17.68 1.30
N ARG A 183 1.41 18.98 1.39
CA ARG A 183 0.53 19.89 2.13
C ARG A 183 0.24 21.15 1.35
N LEU A 184 -0.98 21.66 1.47
CA LEU A 184 -1.31 22.99 0.94
C LEU A 184 -0.34 24.04 1.50
N SER A 185 0.09 24.92 0.61
CA SER A 185 0.94 26.06 0.88
C SER A 185 0.12 27.22 1.50
N GLU A 186 0.77 28.14 2.20
CA GLU A 186 0.08 29.29 2.83
C GLU A 186 -0.56 30.26 1.82
N ASP A 187 -0.13 30.21 0.55
CA ASP A 187 -0.72 31.00 -0.54
C ASP A 187 -1.92 30.31 -1.23
N GLY A 188 -2.21 29.05 -0.90
CA GLY A 188 -3.36 28.31 -1.42
C GLY A 188 -3.24 27.88 -2.90
N ASP A 189 -2.21 28.30 -3.62
CA ASP A 189 -2.04 28.02 -5.06
C ASP A 189 -1.06 26.88 -5.37
N SER A 190 -0.54 26.25 -4.32
CA SER A 190 0.56 25.30 -4.44
C SER A 190 0.62 24.35 -3.25
N VAL A 191 1.41 23.30 -3.40
CA VAL A 191 1.67 22.32 -2.34
C VAL A 191 3.15 22.23 -2.02
N ASN A 192 3.45 22.10 -0.74
CA ASN A 192 4.76 21.77 -0.21
C ASN A 192 4.89 20.25 -0.11
N VAL A 193 5.80 19.67 -0.88
CA VAL A 193 6.08 18.24 -0.87
C VAL A 193 7.40 17.97 -0.17
N LYS A 194 7.33 17.29 0.99
CA LYS A 194 8.49 16.79 1.72
C LYS A 194 8.65 15.30 1.46
N ARG A 195 9.89 14.89 1.18
CA ARG A 195 10.28 13.47 1.02
C ARG A 195 11.18 13.07 2.17
N THR A 196 10.99 11.87 2.71
CA THR A 196 11.85 11.33 3.76
C THR A 196 12.14 9.86 3.47
N LYS A 197 13.41 9.46 3.61
CA LYS A 197 13.84 8.07 3.47
C LYS A 197 13.88 7.42 4.84
N SER A 198 13.42 6.18 4.92
CA SER A 198 13.60 5.33 6.09
C SER A 198 14.16 3.99 5.67
N ASP A 199 15.00 3.41 6.52
CA ASP A 199 15.34 1.99 6.42
C ASP A 199 14.02 1.19 6.44
N ALA A 200 13.89 0.21 5.54
CA ALA A 200 12.68 -0.57 5.29
C ALA A 200 12.24 -1.50 6.46
N GLY A 201 12.67 -1.21 7.69
CA GLY A 201 12.41 -2.01 8.88
C GLY A 201 11.29 -1.41 9.73
N GLY A 202 10.04 -1.84 9.52
CA GLY A 202 9.02 -1.64 10.57
C GLY A 202 7.57 -1.85 10.16
N TRP A 203 7.23 -1.66 8.89
CA TRP A 203 5.85 -1.76 8.44
C TRP A 203 5.70 -3.07 7.68
N GLY A 204 4.96 -4.03 8.25
CA GLY A 204 4.53 -5.22 7.52
C GLY A 204 3.70 -4.83 6.29
N PRO A 205 3.33 -5.79 5.40
CA PRO A 205 2.55 -5.48 4.21
C PRO A 205 1.32 -4.66 4.59
N THR A 206 1.35 -3.38 4.23
CA THR A 206 0.32 -2.44 4.61
C THR A 206 -0.86 -2.59 3.63
N PRO A 207 -2.11 -2.69 4.12
CA PRO A 207 -3.30 -2.93 3.27
C PRO A 207 -3.75 -1.68 2.49
N TYR A 208 -2.83 -0.74 2.25
CA TYR A 208 -3.11 0.51 1.57
C TYR A 208 -3.29 0.28 0.06
N THR A 209 -4.18 1.07 -0.53
CA THR A 209 -4.48 1.04 -1.97
C THR A 209 -3.57 2.02 -2.71
N GLU A 210 -3.35 1.76 -4.00
CA GLU A 210 -2.61 2.67 -4.89
C GLU A 210 -3.25 4.07 -4.90
N ALA A 211 -2.41 5.10 -4.75
CA ALA A 211 -2.86 6.48 -4.64
C ALA A 211 -3.64 6.94 -5.88
N ASP A 212 -3.16 6.60 -7.08
CA ASP A 212 -3.83 6.87 -8.36
C ASP A 212 -5.29 6.37 -8.35
N PHE A 213 -5.51 5.13 -7.88
CA PHE A 213 -6.84 4.56 -7.80
C PHE A 213 -7.71 5.31 -6.79
N VAL A 214 -7.20 5.59 -5.58
CA VAL A 214 -7.99 6.32 -4.57
C VAL A 214 -8.35 7.72 -5.04
N PHE A 215 -7.42 8.47 -5.62
CA PHE A 215 -7.71 9.81 -6.17
C PHE A 215 -8.73 9.77 -7.29
N SER A 216 -8.67 8.76 -8.18
CA SER A 216 -9.70 8.57 -9.22
C SER A 216 -11.10 8.34 -8.64
N GLN A 217 -11.20 7.76 -7.43
CA GLN A 217 -12.48 7.59 -6.74
C GLN A 217 -12.93 8.90 -6.10
N LEU A 218 -12.03 9.61 -5.43
CA LEU A 218 -12.32 10.90 -4.80
C LEU A 218 -12.78 11.95 -5.83
N ASP A 219 -12.25 11.91 -7.05
CA ASP A 219 -12.65 12.78 -8.17
C ASP A 219 -14.11 12.57 -8.64
N LEU A 220 -14.78 11.51 -8.18
CA LEU A 220 -16.22 11.32 -8.45
C LEU A 220 -17.11 12.25 -7.60
N ILE A 221 -16.56 12.85 -6.55
CA ILE A 221 -17.30 13.76 -5.68
C ILE A 221 -17.53 15.07 -6.42
N THR A 222 -18.81 15.42 -6.57
CA THR A 222 -19.21 16.68 -7.22
C THR A 222 -19.90 17.61 -6.25
N LYS A 223 -19.92 18.91 -6.55
CA LYS A 223 -20.58 19.93 -5.71
C LYS A 223 -21.98 19.54 -5.24
N PRO A 224 -22.91 19.05 -6.08
CA PRO A 224 -24.26 18.68 -5.63
C PRO A 224 -24.30 17.56 -4.59
N MET A 225 -23.23 16.76 -4.45
CA MET A 225 -23.16 15.68 -3.46
C MET A 225 -22.85 16.20 -2.06
N LEU A 226 -22.08 17.27 -1.97
CA LEU A 226 -21.72 17.93 -0.71
C LEU A 226 -22.64 19.12 -0.38
N ASN A 227 -23.44 19.61 -1.32
CA ASN A 227 -24.17 20.88 -1.19
C ASN A 227 -25.36 20.86 -0.21
N ASP A 228 -25.09 20.95 1.09
CA ASP A 228 -26.05 21.34 2.12
C ASP A 228 -26.05 22.86 2.28
N GLU A 229 -27.20 23.52 2.04
CA GLU A 229 -27.30 24.99 2.06
C GLU A 229 -26.94 25.61 3.42
N SER A 230 -26.97 24.83 4.50
CA SER A 230 -26.61 25.30 5.85
C SER A 230 -25.11 25.24 6.14
N MET A 231 -24.34 24.47 5.37
CA MET A 231 -22.94 24.16 5.68
C MET A 231 -21.97 25.01 4.85
N ASN A 232 -20.91 25.50 5.50
CA ASN A 232 -19.92 26.37 4.87
C ASN A 232 -18.62 25.63 4.52
N TYR A 233 -18.27 24.59 5.27
CA TYR A 233 -17.04 23.83 5.10
C TYR A 233 -17.28 22.33 5.14
N TYR A 234 -16.44 21.60 4.41
CA TYR A 234 -16.45 20.14 4.29
C TYR A 234 -15.04 19.61 4.48
N GLU A 235 -14.86 18.67 5.40
CA GLU A 235 -13.65 17.90 5.58
C GLU A 235 -13.86 16.48 5.06
N LEU A 236 -12.97 16.02 4.19
CA LEU A 236 -12.96 14.66 3.68
C LEU A 236 -11.71 13.96 4.16
N ASN A 237 -11.89 12.82 4.83
CA ASN A 237 -10.81 12.04 5.43
C ASN A 237 -10.85 10.59 4.98
N SER A 238 -9.71 10.04 4.58
CA SER A 238 -9.55 8.62 4.25
C SER A 238 -8.12 8.16 4.45
N ASP A 239 -7.91 6.90 4.76
CA ASP A 239 -6.60 6.24 4.69
C ASP A 239 -6.40 5.47 3.37
N GLY A 240 -7.37 5.53 2.47
CA GLY A 240 -7.34 4.85 1.17
C GLY A 240 -7.48 3.33 1.24
N GLN A 241 -7.70 2.75 2.41
CA GLN A 241 -7.82 1.30 2.54
C GLN A 241 -9.16 0.80 2.02
N ARG A 242 -9.12 -0.32 1.29
CA ARG A 242 -10.34 -1.10 1.08
C ARG A 242 -10.56 -2.01 2.26
N MET A 243 -11.66 -1.82 2.96
CA MET A 243 -12.00 -2.61 4.14
C MET A 243 -13.49 -2.96 4.18
N GLY A 244 -13.81 -3.99 4.97
CA GLY A 244 -15.18 -4.33 5.30
C GLY A 244 -15.79 -3.23 6.16
N TYR A 245 -16.80 -2.55 5.61
CA TYR A 245 -17.53 -1.47 6.24
C TYR A 245 -18.89 -1.98 6.74
N ALA A 246 -19.15 -1.80 8.04
CA ALA A 246 -20.32 -2.36 8.72
C ALA A 246 -21.01 -1.36 9.68
N VAL A 247 -20.66 -0.07 9.63
CA VAL A 247 -21.20 0.93 10.57
C VAL A 247 -22.65 1.25 10.24
N LYS A 248 -23.56 1.04 11.20
CA LYS A 248 -25.01 1.22 11.06
C LYS A 248 -25.50 2.42 11.85
N GLY A 249 -26.67 2.94 11.48
CA GLY A 249 -27.31 4.06 12.19
C GLY A 249 -26.66 5.43 11.94
N VAL A 250 -25.85 5.51 10.88
CA VAL A 250 -25.24 6.75 10.36
C VAL A 250 -25.62 6.90 8.89
N GLU A 251 -25.50 8.11 8.34
CA GLU A 251 -25.81 8.37 6.94
C GLU A 251 -24.69 7.81 6.04
N ASN A 252 -24.96 6.66 5.43
CA ASN A 252 -24.03 5.98 4.53
C ASN A 252 -24.44 6.19 3.07
N TYR A 253 -23.49 6.53 2.22
CA TYR A 253 -23.72 6.74 0.80
C TYR A 253 -22.72 5.94 -0.03
N ARG A 254 -23.21 5.28 -1.07
CA ARG A 254 -22.39 4.79 -2.16
C ARG A 254 -22.16 5.94 -3.14
N ILE A 255 -20.89 6.18 -3.47
CA ILE A 255 -20.50 7.12 -4.52
C ILE A 255 -19.96 6.33 -5.70
N ASP A 256 -20.55 6.54 -6.87
CA ASP A 256 -20.06 6.00 -8.13
C ASP A 256 -20.40 6.96 -9.29
N THR A 257 -20.13 6.55 -10.53
CA THR A 257 -20.42 7.36 -11.72
C THR A 257 -21.90 7.69 -11.92
N ALA A 258 -22.82 6.99 -11.25
CA ALA A 258 -24.25 7.30 -11.26
C ALA A 258 -24.64 8.33 -10.18
N GLY A 259 -23.73 8.69 -9.29
CA GLY A 259 -23.87 9.76 -8.29
C GLY A 259 -23.85 9.27 -6.85
N LYS A 260 -24.40 10.10 -5.94
CA LYS A 260 -24.57 9.80 -4.51
C LYS A 260 -25.87 9.03 -4.28
N LYS A 261 -25.78 7.79 -3.78
CA LYS A 261 -26.94 6.96 -3.43
C LYS A 261 -26.86 6.47 -1.99
N GLU A 262 -27.94 6.65 -1.23
CA GLU A 262 -28.04 6.15 0.14
C GLU A 262 -27.89 4.61 0.19
N LEU A 263 -27.07 4.13 1.13
CA LEU A 263 -26.93 2.73 1.50
C LEU A 263 -27.69 2.45 2.78
N LYS A 264 -28.64 1.52 2.73
CA LYS A 264 -29.43 1.15 3.90
C LYS A 264 -28.62 0.22 4.82
N ASP A 265 -28.93 0.26 6.12
CA ASP A 265 -28.36 -0.67 7.12
C ASP A 265 -28.51 -2.16 6.74
N SER A 266 -29.53 -2.51 5.94
CA SER A 266 -29.75 -3.86 5.42
C SER A 266 -28.80 -4.28 4.28
N GLU A 267 -28.16 -3.31 3.63
CA GLU A 267 -27.19 -3.54 2.56
C GLU A 267 -25.75 -3.68 3.11
N LEU A 268 -25.55 -3.37 4.40
CA LEU A 268 -24.29 -3.52 5.12
C LEU A 268 -24.21 -4.91 5.81
N PRO A 269 -23.02 -5.53 5.87
CA PRO A 269 -21.70 -4.97 5.56
C PRO A 269 -21.35 -5.03 4.06
N VAL A 270 -20.46 -4.15 3.61
CA VAL A 270 -19.89 -4.15 2.24
C VAL A 270 -18.38 -3.97 2.28
N ASP A 271 -17.67 -4.35 1.22
CA ASP A 271 -16.26 -4.00 1.06
C ASP A 271 -16.15 -2.74 0.20
N GLY A 272 -15.36 -1.75 0.63
CA GLY A 272 -15.17 -0.51 -0.12
C GLY A 272 -14.09 0.39 0.48
N ILE A 273 -13.80 1.49 -0.21
CA ILE A 273 -12.95 2.58 0.33
C ILE A 273 -13.87 3.55 1.05
N ALA A 274 -13.67 3.75 2.35
CA ALA A 274 -14.45 4.68 3.14
C ALA A 274 -13.80 6.06 3.17
N VAL A 275 -14.62 7.08 3.00
CA VAL A 275 -14.28 8.48 3.18
C VAL A 275 -15.24 9.07 4.20
N ASP A 276 -14.70 9.54 5.31
CA ASP A 276 -15.48 10.26 6.31
C ASP A 276 -15.67 11.70 5.82
N VAL A 277 -16.93 12.13 5.76
CA VAL A 277 -17.30 13.48 5.36
C VAL A 277 -17.88 14.19 6.56
N CYS A 278 -17.18 15.22 7.00
CA CYS A 278 -17.62 16.08 8.09
C CYS A 278 -17.97 17.46 7.55
N SER A 279 -19.16 17.96 7.82
CA SER A 279 -19.54 19.33 7.44
C SER A 279 -19.91 20.18 8.65
N THR A 280 -19.64 21.48 8.55
CA THR A 280 -19.94 22.44 9.62
C THR A 280 -20.45 23.78 9.07
N GLU A 281 -21.35 24.42 9.83
CA GLU A 281 -21.77 25.79 9.58
C GLU A 281 -20.70 26.81 10.01
N GLY A 282 -19.77 26.44 10.92
CA GLY A 282 -18.84 27.37 11.55
C GLY A 282 -17.42 26.85 11.76
N GLY A 283 -16.45 27.76 11.57
CA GLY A 283 -15.09 27.77 12.13
C GLY A 283 -14.16 26.63 11.75
N ILE A 284 -13.24 26.91 10.82
CA ILE A 284 -11.95 26.22 10.75
C ILE A 284 -10.98 26.82 11.79
N ASP A 285 -10.08 26.01 12.34
CA ASP A 285 -9.00 26.50 13.20
C ASP A 285 -7.92 27.24 12.39
N GLU A 286 -6.92 27.81 13.07
CA GLU A 286 -5.80 28.50 12.43
C GLU A 286 -4.95 27.60 11.50
N HIS A 287 -5.20 26.29 11.49
CA HIS A 287 -4.56 25.30 10.64
C HIS A 287 -5.49 24.78 9.53
N GLY A 288 -6.66 25.40 9.35
CA GLY A 288 -7.62 25.04 8.30
C GLY A 288 -8.36 23.72 8.57
N ARG A 289 -8.55 23.33 9.84
CA ARG A 289 -9.25 22.08 10.24
C ARG A 289 -10.61 22.38 10.87
N ILE A 290 -11.58 21.50 10.66
CA ILE A 290 -12.89 21.61 11.32
C ILE A 290 -12.76 21.24 12.81
N PHE A 291 -13.22 22.12 13.70
CA PHE A 291 -13.16 21.90 15.15
C PHE A 291 -14.29 21.00 15.66
N GLU A 292 -15.51 21.23 15.17
CA GLU A 292 -16.70 20.49 15.56
C GLU A 292 -17.50 20.10 14.31
N CYS A 293 -17.87 18.83 14.25
CA CYS A 293 -18.64 18.31 13.15
C CYS A 293 -20.13 18.54 13.35
N GLY A 294 -20.75 19.35 12.50
CA GLY A 294 -22.19 19.58 12.52
C GLY A 294 -22.96 18.39 11.97
N LYS A 295 -22.45 17.80 10.87
CA LYS A 295 -23.04 16.64 10.21
C LYS A 295 -21.94 15.67 9.77
N VAL A 296 -22.15 14.38 10.01
CA VAL A 296 -21.23 13.30 9.63
C VAL A 296 -21.94 12.40 8.62
N GLU A 297 -21.29 12.19 7.49
CA GLU A 297 -21.68 11.22 6.47
C GLU A 297 -20.49 10.32 6.14
N HIS A 298 -20.77 9.10 5.66
CA HIS A 298 -19.72 8.21 5.16
C HIS A 298 -19.94 7.89 3.69
N TYR A 299 -18.94 8.20 2.88
CA TYR A 299 -18.94 7.92 1.45
C TYR A 299 -18.14 6.67 1.17
N LEU A 300 -18.77 5.67 0.55
CA LEU A 300 -18.17 4.41 0.19
C LEU A 300 -17.97 4.36 -1.33
N PHE A 301 -16.72 4.18 -1.73
CA PHE A 301 -16.28 4.05 -3.12
C PHE A 301 -15.95 2.60 -3.44
N ASP A 302 -16.07 2.27 -4.72
CA ASP A 302 -15.87 0.93 -5.27
C ASP A 302 -16.48 -0.19 -4.42
N VAL A 303 -17.77 -0.01 -4.10
CA VAL A 303 -18.52 -0.90 -3.22
C VAL A 303 -18.72 -2.26 -3.87
N LEU A 304 -18.03 -3.26 -3.32
CA LEU A 304 -18.26 -4.66 -3.61
C LEU A 304 -19.29 -5.17 -2.61
N LYS A 305 -20.37 -5.78 -3.12
CA LYS A 305 -21.27 -6.53 -2.24
C LYS A 305 -20.43 -7.62 -1.58
N ASN A 306 -20.45 -7.65 -0.25
CA ASN A 306 -19.78 -8.72 0.48
C ASN A 306 -20.23 -10.06 -0.09
N LYS A 307 -19.28 -10.98 -0.28
CA LYS A 307 -19.63 -12.39 -0.42
C LYS A 307 -20.56 -12.68 0.76
N PRO A 308 -21.76 -13.26 0.55
CA PRO A 308 -22.58 -13.66 1.68
C PRO A 308 -21.70 -14.48 2.63
N GLU A 309 -21.84 -14.32 3.95
CA GLU A 309 -21.12 -15.17 4.89
C GLU A 309 -21.41 -16.62 4.54
N LEU A 310 -20.42 -17.28 3.95
CA LEU A 310 -20.51 -18.67 3.53
C LEU A 310 -20.33 -19.49 4.80
N ASN A 311 -21.43 -20.05 5.27
CA ASN A 311 -21.40 -21.09 6.27
C ASN A 311 -22.01 -22.36 5.67
N THR A 312 -21.92 -23.48 6.38
CA THR A 312 -22.44 -24.77 5.91
C THR A 312 -23.93 -24.73 5.56
N GLY A 313 -24.71 -23.78 6.09
CA GLY A 313 -26.12 -23.60 5.80
C GLY A 313 -26.43 -22.74 4.57
N SER A 314 -25.57 -21.80 4.19
CA SER A 314 -25.81 -20.83 3.10
C SER A 314 -25.04 -21.15 1.80
N VAL A 315 -23.99 -21.98 1.88
CA VAL A 315 -23.06 -22.20 0.76
C VAL A 315 -23.69 -22.93 -0.43
N LEU A 316 -24.58 -23.90 -0.19
CA LEU A 316 -25.25 -24.64 -1.27
C LEU A 316 -26.21 -23.74 -2.05
N GLU A 317 -27.08 -23.01 -1.35
CA GLU A 317 -28.00 -22.06 -1.97
C GLU A 317 -27.25 -20.97 -2.76
N THR A 318 -26.14 -20.48 -2.20
CA THR A 318 -25.28 -19.50 -2.88
C THR A 318 -24.64 -20.09 -4.13
N ALA A 319 -24.11 -21.31 -4.06
CA ALA A 319 -23.46 -21.98 -5.20
C ALA A 319 -24.46 -22.35 -6.31
N GLU A 320 -25.67 -22.80 -5.97
CA GLU A 320 -26.75 -23.10 -6.92
C GLU A 320 -27.21 -21.84 -7.69
N ASN A 321 -27.38 -20.72 -6.99
CA ASN A 321 -27.82 -19.47 -7.61
C ASN A 321 -26.80 -18.90 -8.60
N ILE A 322 -25.51 -19.21 -8.41
CA ILE A 322 -24.42 -18.61 -9.19
C ILE A 322 -23.90 -19.59 -10.26
N SER A 323 -24.04 -20.91 -10.08
CA SER A 323 -23.59 -21.93 -11.06
C SER A 323 -24.71 -22.84 -11.54
N PRO A 324 -25.10 -22.73 -12.83
CA PRO A 324 -25.99 -23.69 -13.47
C PRO A 324 -25.45 -25.14 -13.45
N GLN A 325 -24.13 -25.32 -13.39
CA GLN A 325 -23.49 -26.65 -13.36
C GLN A 325 -23.66 -27.31 -11.98
N ILE A 326 -23.48 -26.54 -10.90
CA ILE A 326 -23.69 -27.02 -9.53
C ILE A 326 -25.18 -27.28 -9.31
N ALA A 327 -26.05 -26.36 -9.73
CA ALA A 327 -27.50 -26.55 -9.67
C ALA A 327 -27.95 -27.80 -10.44
N GLY A 328 -27.43 -28.01 -11.65
CA GLY A 328 -27.68 -29.20 -12.44
C GLY A 328 -27.26 -30.49 -11.73
N TRP A 329 -26.05 -30.52 -11.16
CA TRP A 329 -25.57 -31.67 -10.42
C TRP A 329 -26.43 -31.95 -9.18
N LEU A 330 -26.73 -30.94 -8.35
CA LEU A 330 -27.56 -31.13 -7.15
C LEU A 330 -28.98 -31.60 -7.50
N THR A 331 -29.56 -31.06 -8.58
CA THR A 331 -30.86 -31.50 -9.10
C THR A 331 -30.88 -32.98 -9.49
N GLU A 332 -29.77 -33.51 -10.00
CA GLU A 332 -29.64 -34.93 -10.35
C GLU A 332 -29.45 -35.85 -9.14
N HIS A 333 -29.10 -35.30 -7.96
CA HIS A 333 -28.69 -36.09 -6.79
C HIS A 333 -29.51 -35.80 -5.51
N LEU A 334 -30.33 -34.73 -5.44
CA LEU A 334 -31.06 -34.29 -4.23
C LEU A 334 -32.57 -34.55 -4.18
N GLY A 335 -33.13 -35.38 -5.06
CA GLY A 335 -34.38 -36.10 -4.72
C GLY A 335 -35.68 -35.64 -5.39
N ASP A 336 -35.72 -34.56 -6.16
CA ASP A 336 -36.97 -34.17 -6.85
C ASP A 336 -37.12 -34.81 -8.25
N ASN A 337 -36.02 -35.29 -8.83
CA ASN A 337 -35.99 -35.96 -10.14
C ASN A 337 -35.59 -37.44 -10.08
N ILE A 338 -35.61 -38.04 -8.88
CA ILE A 338 -35.22 -39.43 -8.69
C ILE A 338 -36.28 -40.41 -9.18
N GLY A 339 -37.50 -39.94 -9.46
CA GLY A 339 -38.62 -40.78 -9.86
C GLY A 339 -39.56 -40.11 -10.87
N SER A 340 -40.03 -40.87 -11.85
CA SER A 340 -41.13 -40.46 -12.73
C SER A 340 -42.07 -41.63 -12.99
N GLU A 341 -43.36 -41.33 -13.18
CA GLU A 341 -44.36 -42.30 -13.62
C GLU A 341 -44.63 -42.08 -15.12
N ARG A 342 -44.44 -43.13 -15.93
CA ARG A 342 -44.73 -43.10 -17.38
C ARG A 342 -45.51 -44.35 -17.75
N ASP A 343 -46.66 -44.16 -18.39
CA ASP A 343 -47.53 -45.24 -18.87
C ASP A 343 -47.91 -46.30 -17.80
N GLY A 344 -48.06 -45.88 -16.54
CA GLY A 344 -48.39 -46.75 -15.40
C GLY A 344 -47.21 -47.56 -14.84
N GLU A 345 -45.99 -47.25 -15.29
CA GLU A 345 -44.75 -47.83 -14.75
C GLU A 345 -44.01 -46.80 -13.89
N PHE A 346 -43.48 -47.27 -12.75
CA PHE A 346 -42.66 -46.46 -11.85
C PHE A 346 -41.19 -46.57 -12.28
N ILE A 347 -40.59 -45.42 -12.60
CA ILE A 347 -39.20 -45.34 -13.06
C ILE A 347 -38.41 -44.54 -12.03
N LEU A 348 -37.35 -45.11 -11.47
CA LEU A 348 -36.37 -44.36 -10.68
C LEU A 348 -35.14 -44.05 -11.52
N LYS A 349 -34.61 -42.82 -11.40
CA LYS A 349 -33.32 -42.43 -11.97
C LYS A 349 -32.24 -42.68 -10.91
N THR A 350 -31.41 -43.69 -11.12
CA THR A 350 -30.28 -44.05 -10.26
C THR A 350 -28.98 -43.89 -11.05
N ASP A 351 -28.01 -43.12 -10.55
CA ASP A 351 -26.73 -42.84 -11.22
C ASP A 351 -26.91 -42.33 -12.67
N GLY A 352 -27.88 -41.44 -12.88
CA GLY A 352 -28.20 -40.90 -14.21
C GLY A 352 -28.98 -41.85 -15.13
N LYS A 353 -29.24 -43.11 -14.72
CA LYS A 353 -29.92 -44.13 -15.53
C LYS A 353 -31.32 -44.41 -15.02
N GLU A 354 -32.27 -44.48 -15.95
CA GLU A 354 -33.66 -44.85 -15.66
C GLU A 354 -33.77 -46.38 -15.43
N LYS A 355 -34.40 -46.77 -14.31
CA LYS A 355 -34.68 -48.15 -13.95
C LYS A 355 -36.15 -48.29 -13.55
N ARG A 356 -36.84 -49.26 -14.16
CA ARG A 356 -38.21 -49.63 -13.75
C ARG A 356 -38.18 -50.31 -12.39
N VAL A 357 -39.05 -49.90 -11.49
CA VAL A 357 -39.17 -50.41 -10.13
C VAL A 357 -40.62 -50.67 -9.76
N THR A 358 -40.84 -51.32 -8.62
CA THR A 358 -42.18 -51.49 -8.07
C THR A 358 -42.68 -50.19 -7.41
N GLU A 359 -43.99 -50.03 -7.29
CA GLU A 359 -44.62 -48.90 -6.59
C GLU A 359 -44.12 -48.76 -5.14
N GLN A 360 -43.91 -49.89 -4.45
CA GLN A 360 -43.38 -49.87 -3.08
C GLN A 360 -41.95 -49.35 -3.01
N GLU A 361 -41.08 -49.78 -3.94
CA GLU A 361 -39.70 -49.27 -4.02
C GLU A 361 -39.67 -47.79 -4.41
N TYR A 362 -40.54 -47.38 -5.33
CA TYR A 362 -40.72 -45.99 -5.73
C TYR A 362 -41.14 -45.10 -4.56
N MET A 363 -42.18 -45.51 -3.83
CA MET A 363 -42.69 -44.79 -2.66
C MET A 363 -41.72 -44.80 -1.47
N LYS A 364 -40.85 -45.81 -1.38
CA LYS A 364 -39.79 -45.87 -0.36
C LYS A 364 -38.64 -44.93 -0.74
N ALA A 365 -38.27 -44.86 -2.02
CA ALA A 365 -37.26 -43.94 -2.54
C ALA A 365 -37.64 -42.48 -2.40
N LEU A 366 -38.89 -42.11 -2.67
CA LEU A 366 -39.39 -40.75 -2.46
C LEU A 366 -39.48 -40.34 -0.98
N LYS A 367 -39.48 -41.30 -0.05
CA LYS A 367 -39.58 -41.04 1.40
C LYS A 367 -38.23 -40.92 2.10
N GLU A 368 -37.16 -41.43 1.51
CA GLU A 368 -35.81 -41.37 2.11
C GLU A 368 -35.04 -40.21 1.48
N THR A 369 -34.83 -39.15 2.26
CA THR A 369 -34.13 -37.94 1.81
C THR A 369 -32.63 -38.23 1.65
N PRO A 370 -32.00 -37.81 0.54
CA PRO A 370 -30.54 -37.85 0.41
C PRO A 370 -29.87 -37.11 1.57
N PHE A 371 -28.82 -37.70 2.15
CA PHE A 371 -28.02 -37.07 3.18
C PHE A 371 -26.96 -36.18 2.53
N VAL A 372 -26.93 -34.90 2.90
CA VAL A 372 -25.97 -33.92 2.37
C VAL A 372 -25.04 -33.46 3.48
N GLU A 373 -23.75 -33.68 3.28
CA GLU A 373 -22.70 -33.21 4.17
C GLU A 373 -21.87 -32.14 3.45
N VAL A 374 -21.73 -30.97 4.08
CA VAL A 374 -20.97 -29.84 3.57
C VAL A 374 -19.77 -29.62 4.48
N ILE A 375 -18.56 -29.65 3.91
CA ILE A 375 -17.30 -29.57 4.64
C ILE A 375 -16.47 -28.41 4.08
N GLU A 376 -16.01 -27.52 4.96
CA GLU A 376 -15.04 -26.47 4.62
C GLU A 376 -13.62 -27.07 4.59
N GLU A 377 -12.94 -26.98 3.43
CA GLU A 377 -11.57 -27.52 3.24
C GLU A 377 -10.49 -26.42 3.18
N GLY A 378 -10.86 -25.15 3.41
CA GLY A 378 -9.98 -23.98 3.41
C GLY A 378 -10.75 -22.70 3.07
N GLN A 379 -10.06 -21.56 3.01
CA GLN A 379 -10.69 -20.29 2.66
C GLN A 379 -11.37 -20.39 1.29
N ASP A 380 -12.69 -20.22 1.26
CA ASP A 380 -13.55 -20.30 0.07
C ASP A 380 -13.57 -21.66 -0.67
N LYS A 381 -13.04 -22.74 -0.06
CA LYS A 381 -13.02 -24.11 -0.64
C LYS A 381 -13.98 -25.04 0.08
N TRP A 382 -14.89 -25.62 -0.68
CA TRP A 382 -16.00 -26.41 -0.13
C TRP A 382 -16.09 -27.78 -0.78
N LYS A 383 -16.39 -28.77 0.05
CA LYS A 383 -16.66 -30.15 -0.37
C LYS A 383 -18.07 -30.52 0.03
N VAL A 384 -18.86 -30.93 -0.95
CA VAL A 384 -20.22 -31.40 -0.77
C VAL A 384 -20.25 -32.89 -1.06
N LYS A 385 -20.75 -33.66 -0.10
CA LYS A 385 -20.93 -35.09 -0.20
C LYS A 385 -22.40 -35.41 -0.09
N VAL A 386 -22.94 -36.04 -1.12
CA VAL A 386 -24.35 -36.48 -1.18
C VAL A 386 -24.38 -38.00 -1.10
N GLU A 387 -25.01 -38.50 -0.05
CA GLU A 387 -25.30 -39.92 0.15
C GLU A 387 -26.78 -40.16 -0.15
N ASN A 388 -27.05 -40.72 -1.32
CA ASN A 388 -28.39 -41.16 -1.67
C ASN A 388 -28.61 -42.60 -1.17
N PRO A 389 -29.65 -42.88 -0.37
CA PRO A 389 -29.97 -44.24 0.06
C PRO A 389 -30.35 -45.19 -1.10
N TYR A 390 -30.65 -44.65 -2.30
CA TYR A 390 -31.00 -45.38 -3.52
C TYR A 390 -30.04 -45.07 -4.69
N GLY A 391 -28.79 -45.52 -4.58
CA GLY A 391 -27.77 -45.39 -5.63
C GLY A 391 -26.46 -46.08 -5.24
N ASN A 392 -25.48 -46.13 -6.15
CA ASN A 392 -24.14 -46.61 -5.77
C ASN A 392 -23.35 -45.47 -5.13
N ALA A 393 -22.91 -45.72 -3.88
CA ALA A 393 -21.92 -44.98 -3.10
C ALA A 393 -22.08 -43.44 -3.01
N PRO A 394 -21.40 -42.78 -2.05
CA PRO A 394 -21.49 -41.32 -1.93
C PRO A 394 -20.98 -40.62 -3.18
N HIS A 395 -21.78 -39.73 -3.74
CA HIS A 395 -21.34 -38.78 -4.77
C HIS A 395 -20.69 -37.58 -4.08
N THR A 396 -19.51 -37.18 -4.54
CA THR A 396 -18.77 -36.06 -3.94
C THR A 396 -18.46 -35.02 -5.01
N MET A 397 -18.81 -33.77 -4.74
CA MET A 397 -18.42 -32.60 -5.52
C MET A 397 -17.50 -31.71 -4.68
N LYS A 398 -16.42 -31.24 -5.28
CA LYS A 398 -15.55 -30.20 -4.71
C LYS A 398 -15.63 -28.95 -5.58
N PHE A 399 -15.84 -27.80 -4.97
CA PHE A 399 -15.86 -26.52 -5.66
C PHE A 399 -15.26 -25.40 -4.81
N GLU A 400 -14.83 -24.34 -5.47
CA GLU A 400 -14.26 -23.13 -4.88
C GLU A 400 -15.12 -21.93 -5.24
N LEU A 401 -15.38 -21.03 -4.29
CA LEU A 401 -16.19 -19.82 -4.51
C LEU A 401 -15.28 -18.59 -4.61
N THR A 402 -14.87 -18.24 -5.83
CA THR A 402 -13.97 -17.09 -6.06
C THR A 402 -14.75 -15.77 -6.14
N ARG A 403 -14.03 -14.63 -6.26
CA ARG A 403 -14.65 -13.31 -6.52
C ARG A 403 -15.30 -13.22 -7.91
N GLU A 404 -14.86 -14.04 -8.86
CA GLU A 404 -15.36 -14.08 -10.25
C GLU A 404 -16.52 -15.08 -10.42
N GLY A 405 -16.77 -15.91 -9.40
CA GLY A 405 -17.81 -16.93 -9.37
C GLY A 405 -17.31 -18.30 -8.88
N PRO A 406 -18.20 -19.30 -8.80
CA PRO A 406 -17.87 -20.68 -8.43
C PRO A 406 -17.06 -21.39 -9.53
N GLU A 407 -15.99 -22.07 -9.13
CA GLU A 407 -15.23 -22.99 -9.97
C GLU A 407 -15.40 -24.42 -9.44
N VAL A 408 -15.89 -25.34 -10.28
CA VAL A 408 -15.98 -26.77 -9.93
C VAL A 408 -14.61 -27.39 -10.09
N LEU A 409 -13.97 -27.73 -8.98
CA LEU A 409 -12.60 -28.24 -8.94
C LEU A 409 -12.53 -29.73 -9.27
N ASP A 410 -13.46 -30.53 -8.74
CA ASP A 410 -13.44 -31.98 -8.93
C ASP A 410 -14.82 -32.62 -8.72
N LEU A 411 -15.07 -33.72 -9.44
CA LEU A 411 -16.28 -34.54 -9.33
C LEU A 411 -15.88 -36.02 -9.19
N HIS A 412 -16.28 -36.63 -8.08
CA HIS A 412 -16.02 -38.04 -7.82
C HIS A 412 -17.33 -38.82 -7.65
N PHE A 413 -17.46 -39.85 -8.47
CA PHE A 413 -18.46 -40.89 -8.37
C PHE A 413 -17.70 -42.11 -7.84
N LYS A 414 -17.76 -42.36 -6.53
CA LYS A 414 -17.18 -43.58 -5.95
C LYS A 414 -18.22 -44.68 -5.89
#